data_AF-A0A7S3NQH9-F1
#
_entry.id   AF-A0A7S3NQH9-F1
#
_cell.length_a   1.000
_cell.length_b   1.000
_cell.length_c   1.000
_cell.angle_alpha   90.00
_cell.angle_beta   90.00
_cell.angle_gamma   90.00
#
_symmetry.space_group_name_H-M   'P 1'
#
loop_
_entity.id
_entity.type
_entity.pdbx_description
1 polymer ?
#
loop_
_entity_poly.entity_id
_entity_poly.type
_entity_poly.pdbx_seq_one_letter_code
_entity_poly.pdbx_strand_id
1 'polypeptide(L)'
;MKAIIVILILAVATCAPAKKDNIVTDTALFVNGFLRGALVEEIARVDDCLNDGDAIVASIGRIIMDVEKGFDLVPLIADLGDLFTNIPKSLKECKDLPPTVAETFTGWSKKLINPIEMGKIVAIALNKYKGQLEGDATGFVDDWKNGKFEESGLKLGDIPHVLFDLCAIDMESLSVTPFDVGYFLDGFLSKALQSDIQGVESCLTDADDVLEDIEKFVTDIEGGFDLLNIITDLGALFTHIPTSVRDCSDFGEEVEKVLGNWENTIKDPITIAKIVYISLSKYADRLKTDATGFVSEWKAEDYQKSGELLGDIPHVLFDLAPAKSPKKNMLKSIMSEFKAKFGN
;
A
#
# COMPACT_ATOMS: atom_id res chain seq x y z
N MET A 1 -35.51 10.72 3.16
CA MET A 1 -34.16 10.97 3.72
C MET A 1 -33.24 11.61 2.66
N LYS A 2 -33.56 12.80 2.15
CA LYS A 2 -32.68 13.59 1.26
C LYS A 2 -32.68 15.10 1.57
N ALA A 3 -33.28 15.50 2.70
CA ALA A 3 -33.43 16.91 3.08
C ALA A 3 -32.57 17.31 4.30
N ILE A 4 -31.77 16.41 4.86
CA ILE A 4 -30.93 16.68 6.06
C ILE A 4 -29.49 17.09 5.66
N ILE A 5 -29.05 16.81 4.43
CA ILE A 5 -27.66 17.07 4.00
C ILE A 5 -27.39 18.55 3.69
N VAL A 6 -28.41 19.38 3.44
CA VAL A 6 -28.21 20.81 3.12
C VAL A 6 -28.10 21.69 4.38
N ILE A 7 -28.46 21.20 5.57
CA ILE A 7 -28.40 21.98 6.81
C ILE A 7 -27.01 21.90 7.48
N LEU A 8 -26.20 20.87 7.20
CA LEU A 8 -24.85 20.78 7.76
C LEU A 8 -23.84 21.73 7.10
N ILE A 9 -24.08 22.16 5.85
CA ILE A 9 -23.26 23.21 5.22
C ILE A 9 -23.50 24.59 5.89
N LEU A 10 -24.63 24.77 6.59
CA LEU A 10 -24.88 25.97 7.40
C LEU A 10 -24.53 25.80 8.90
N ALA A 11 -24.33 24.59 9.41
CA ALA A 11 -23.97 24.39 10.82
C ALA A 11 -22.49 24.70 11.11
N VAL A 12 -21.61 24.61 10.11
CA VAL A 12 -20.24 25.17 10.18
C VAL A 12 -20.28 26.71 10.24
N ALA A 13 -21.42 27.33 9.89
CA ALA A 13 -21.66 28.77 10.06
C ALA A 13 -22.31 29.15 11.42
N THR A 14 -22.36 28.23 12.38
CA THR A 14 -22.74 28.56 13.78
C THR A 14 -21.59 28.63 14.75
N CYS A 15 -20.34 28.47 14.29
CA CYS A 15 -19.25 29.21 14.91
C CYS A 15 -19.63 30.68 14.79
N ALA A 16 -19.95 31.33 15.92
CA ALA A 16 -20.19 32.76 15.99
C ALA A 16 -19.14 33.47 15.12
N PRO A 17 -19.51 34.50 14.31
CA PRO A 17 -18.56 35.16 13.43
C PRO A 17 -17.37 35.61 14.26
N ALA A 18 -16.26 34.86 14.14
CA ALA A 18 -15.02 35.22 14.78
C ALA A 18 -14.70 36.61 14.23
N LYS A 19 -14.48 37.58 15.14
CA LYS A 19 -13.93 38.86 14.71
C LYS A 19 -12.71 38.56 13.86
N LYS A 20 -12.56 39.23 12.73
CA LYS A 20 -11.47 39.00 11.76
C LYS A 20 -10.08 38.96 12.43
N ASP A 21 -9.93 39.66 13.56
CA ASP A 21 -8.72 39.67 14.39
C ASP A 21 -8.40 38.30 15.04
N ASN A 22 -9.39 37.44 15.33
CA ASN A 22 -9.17 36.12 15.94
C ASN A 22 -8.76 35.05 14.92
N ILE A 23 -9.21 35.14 13.66
CA ILE A 23 -8.95 34.09 12.66
C ILE A 23 -7.44 33.93 12.41
N VAL A 24 -6.71 35.03 12.33
CA VAL A 24 -5.26 35.02 12.14
C VAL A 24 -4.55 34.41 13.34
N THR A 25 -4.97 34.77 14.56
CA THR A 25 -4.40 34.22 15.80
C THR A 25 -4.69 32.73 15.94
N ASP A 26 -5.93 32.30 15.70
CA ASP A 26 -6.35 30.90 15.81
C ASP A 26 -5.64 30.03 14.76
N THR A 27 -5.52 30.52 13.52
CA THR A 27 -4.79 29.82 12.46
C THR A 27 -3.30 29.76 12.76
N ALA A 28 -2.70 30.81 13.31
CA ALA A 28 -1.30 30.80 13.71
C ALA A 28 -1.03 29.82 14.86
N LEU A 29 -1.91 29.74 15.86
CA LEU A 29 -1.84 28.73 16.92
C LEU A 29 -1.89 27.32 16.34
N PHE A 30 -2.83 27.06 15.43
CA PHE A 30 -2.91 25.79 14.73
C PHE A 30 -1.64 25.47 13.95
N VAL A 31 -1.12 26.39 13.14
CA VAL A 31 0.09 26.16 12.32
C VAL A 31 1.30 25.90 13.23
N ASN A 32 1.44 26.60 14.35
CA ASN A 32 2.50 26.32 15.33
C ASN A 32 2.40 24.90 15.86
N GLY A 33 1.21 24.48 16.32
CA GLY A 33 0.98 23.12 16.79
C GLY A 33 1.28 22.09 15.70
N PHE A 34 0.79 22.33 14.49
CA PHE A 34 1.00 21.46 13.34
C PHE A 34 2.47 21.25 13.02
N LEU A 35 3.25 22.33 12.95
CA LEU A 35 4.68 22.25 12.68
C LEU A 35 5.42 21.48 13.79
N ARG A 36 5.03 21.67 15.06
CA ARG A 36 5.62 20.93 16.20
C ARG A 36 5.31 19.44 16.14
N GLY A 37 4.07 19.07 15.77
CA GLY A 37 3.69 17.66 15.60
C GLY A 37 4.39 17.03 14.40
N ALA A 38 4.45 17.76 13.29
CA ALA A 38 5.02 17.30 12.03
C ALA A 38 6.55 17.09 12.09
N LEU A 39 7.26 17.97 12.80
CA LEU A 39 8.72 17.99 12.77
C LEU A 39 9.34 17.48 14.07
N VAL A 40 8.55 17.29 15.12
CA VAL A 40 9.01 16.88 16.46
C VAL A 40 10.10 17.82 17.02
N GLU A 41 10.06 19.07 16.58
CA GLU A 41 11.02 20.13 16.94
C GLU A 41 10.29 21.35 17.49
N GLU A 42 10.95 22.07 18.40
CA GLU A 42 10.47 23.37 18.86
C GLU A 42 10.75 24.42 17.78
N ILE A 43 9.68 25.04 17.27
CA ILE A 43 9.74 26.00 16.18
C ILE A 43 9.28 27.35 16.70
N ALA A 44 9.95 28.43 16.25
CA ALA A 44 9.56 29.79 16.61
C ALA A 44 8.11 30.06 16.16
N ARG A 45 7.37 30.83 16.94
CA ARG A 45 5.96 31.11 16.63
C ARG A 45 5.84 31.87 15.30
N VAL A 46 4.83 31.50 14.50
CA VAL A 46 4.60 32.07 13.16
C VAL A 46 3.57 33.21 13.12
N ASP A 47 3.03 33.64 14.25
CA ASP A 47 1.92 34.61 14.31
C ASP A 47 2.25 35.97 13.69
N ASP A 48 3.50 36.41 13.79
CA ASP A 48 3.93 37.70 13.24
C ASP A 48 4.20 37.67 11.73
N CYS A 49 4.22 36.49 11.10
CA CYS A 49 4.64 36.32 9.71
C CYS A 49 3.66 35.50 8.85
N LEU A 50 2.61 34.93 9.44
CA LEU A 50 1.54 34.26 8.72
C LEU A 50 0.69 35.28 7.95
N ASN A 51 0.77 35.28 6.62
CA ASN A 51 0.14 36.32 5.77
C ASN A 51 -1.24 35.93 5.20
N ASP A 52 -1.54 34.63 5.08
CA ASP A 52 -2.77 34.10 4.51
C ASP A 52 -3.19 32.81 5.23
N GLY A 53 -4.16 32.94 6.13
CA GLY A 53 -4.73 31.81 6.88
C GLY A 53 -5.94 31.17 6.21
N ASP A 54 -6.56 31.82 5.21
CA ASP A 54 -7.87 31.41 4.69
C ASP A 54 -7.78 30.07 3.94
N ALA A 55 -6.71 29.88 3.14
CA ALA A 55 -6.46 28.61 2.45
C ALA A 55 -6.17 27.45 3.42
N ILE A 56 -5.50 27.75 4.54
CA ILE A 56 -5.21 26.78 5.60
C ILE A 56 -6.51 26.36 6.28
N VAL A 57 -7.33 27.31 6.72
CA VAL A 57 -8.63 27.05 7.35
C VAL A 57 -9.56 26.26 6.41
N ALA A 58 -9.57 26.60 5.12
CA ALA A 58 -10.35 25.85 4.13
C ALA A 58 -9.89 24.39 4.01
N SER A 59 -8.58 24.13 4.12
CA SER A 59 -8.02 22.77 4.07
C SER A 59 -8.36 22.00 5.35
N ILE A 60 -8.20 22.62 6.52
CA ILE A 60 -8.62 22.07 7.82
C ILE A 60 -10.10 21.67 7.80
N GLY A 61 -10.96 22.53 7.24
CA GLY A 61 -12.39 22.25 7.12
C GLY A 61 -12.70 20.99 6.31
N ARG A 62 -11.94 20.68 5.25
CA ARG A 62 -12.09 19.45 4.48
C ARG A 62 -11.63 18.21 5.26
N ILE A 63 -10.47 18.31 5.90
CA ILE A 63 -9.93 17.26 6.78
C ILE A 63 -10.94 16.91 7.89
N ILE A 64 -11.53 17.90 8.56
CA ILE A 64 -12.56 17.67 9.59
C ILE A 64 -13.75 16.92 8.99
N MET A 65 -14.26 17.37 7.84
CA MET A 65 -15.40 16.72 7.19
C MET A 65 -15.11 15.26 6.85
N ASP A 66 -13.89 14.94 6.45
CA ASP A 66 -13.52 13.58 6.08
C ASP A 66 -13.34 12.68 7.30
N VAL A 67 -12.69 13.16 8.36
CA VAL A 67 -12.59 12.42 9.64
C VAL A 67 -13.98 12.18 10.24
N GLU A 68 -14.89 13.15 10.19
CA GLU A 68 -16.25 13.01 10.73
C GLU A 68 -17.13 12.00 9.98
N LYS A 69 -16.84 11.72 8.70
CA LYS A 69 -17.54 10.67 7.92
C LYS A 69 -17.06 9.27 8.29
N GLY A 70 -15.95 9.16 9.01
CA GLY A 70 -15.25 7.93 9.34
C GLY A 70 -13.78 8.04 8.94
N PHE A 71 -12.91 7.32 9.66
CA PHE A 71 -11.49 7.32 9.34
C PHE A 71 -11.23 6.58 8.03
N ASP A 72 -10.96 7.33 6.96
CA ASP A 72 -10.49 6.86 5.67
C ASP A 72 -9.20 7.61 5.33
N LEU A 73 -8.09 6.86 5.24
CA LEU A 73 -6.76 7.44 5.10
C LEU A 73 -6.55 8.06 3.71
N VAL A 74 -7.19 7.55 2.66
CA VAL A 74 -6.98 8.03 1.28
C VAL A 74 -7.47 9.48 1.08
N PRO A 75 -8.73 9.84 1.39
CA PRO A 75 -9.19 11.23 1.29
C PRO A 75 -8.46 12.13 2.29
N LEU A 76 -8.15 11.63 3.50
CA LEU A 76 -7.36 12.36 4.49
C LEU A 76 -5.97 12.75 3.95
N ILE A 77 -5.27 11.83 3.30
CA ILE A 77 -3.97 12.09 2.66
C ILE A 77 -4.09 13.14 1.56
N ALA A 78 -5.14 13.08 0.73
CA ALA A 78 -5.35 14.04 -0.33
C ALA A 78 -5.51 15.47 0.23
N ASP A 79 -6.34 15.64 1.27
CA ASP A 79 -6.53 16.93 1.92
C ASP A 79 -5.30 17.40 2.71
N LEU A 80 -4.53 16.48 3.29
CA LEU A 80 -3.21 16.78 3.87
C LEU A 80 -2.24 17.31 2.81
N GLY A 81 -2.28 16.80 1.58
CA GLY A 81 -1.48 17.31 0.45
C GLY A 81 -1.76 18.79 0.14
N ASP A 82 -3.02 19.21 0.21
CA ASP A 82 -3.39 20.63 0.09
C ASP A 82 -2.83 21.46 1.26
N LEU A 83 -2.89 20.91 2.48
CA LEU A 83 -2.33 21.56 3.67
C LEU A 83 -0.81 21.72 3.57
N PHE A 84 -0.08 20.69 3.10
CA PHE A 84 1.37 20.76 2.86
C PHE A 84 1.73 21.75 1.77
N THR A 85 0.81 22.04 0.85
CA THR A 85 1.01 23.06 -0.18
C THR A 85 0.75 24.47 0.36
N ASN A 86 -0.25 24.63 1.22
CA ASN A 86 -0.69 25.93 1.70
C ASN A 86 0.17 26.47 2.86
N ILE A 87 0.59 25.62 3.81
CA ILE A 87 1.42 26.05 4.94
C ILE A 87 2.73 26.72 4.48
N PRO A 88 3.59 26.10 3.64
CA PRO A 88 4.83 26.74 3.19
C PRO A 88 4.59 28.05 2.43
N LYS A 89 3.50 28.14 1.65
CA LYS A 89 3.14 29.37 0.93
C LYS A 89 2.80 30.52 1.89
N SER A 90 2.03 30.23 2.94
CA SER A 90 1.62 31.22 3.95
C SER A 90 2.77 31.63 4.88
N LEU A 91 3.83 30.81 4.95
CA LEU A 91 5.00 31.02 5.79
C LEU A 91 6.23 31.59 5.06
N LYS A 92 6.15 31.83 3.75
CA LYS A 92 7.31 32.28 2.94
C LYS A 92 7.99 33.57 3.43
N GLU A 93 7.29 34.41 4.18
CA GLU A 93 7.81 35.68 4.71
C GLU A 93 8.38 35.53 6.14
N CYS A 94 8.25 34.35 6.75
CA CYS A 94 8.80 34.04 8.07
C CYS A 94 10.31 33.83 7.98
N LYS A 95 11.09 34.84 8.42
CA LYS A 95 12.56 34.84 8.31
C LYS A 95 13.25 33.86 9.26
N ASP A 96 12.58 33.50 10.35
CA ASP A 96 13.15 32.69 11.44
C ASP A 96 12.73 31.22 11.37
N LEU A 97 12.15 30.77 10.25
CA LEU A 97 11.84 29.36 10.07
C LEU A 97 13.10 28.56 9.73
N PRO A 98 13.32 27.41 10.40
CA PRO A 98 14.37 26.49 10.02
C PRO A 98 14.23 26.06 8.55
N PRO A 99 15.34 25.93 7.79
CA PRO A 99 15.31 25.39 6.42
C PRO A 99 14.65 24.00 6.34
N THR A 100 14.75 23.22 7.43
CA THR A 100 14.15 21.88 7.56
C THR A 100 12.64 21.88 7.30
N VAL A 101 11.92 22.96 7.63
CA VAL A 101 10.46 23.05 7.38
C VAL A 101 10.17 22.93 5.89
N ALA A 102 10.84 23.72 5.04
CA ALA A 102 10.59 23.69 3.60
C ALA A 102 11.08 22.39 2.97
N GLU A 103 12.21 21.86 3.44
CA GLU A 103 12.79 20.61 2.95
C GLU A 103 11.90 19.41 3.28
N THR A 104 11.42 19.27 4.51
CA THR A 104 10.54 18.17 4.94
C THR A 104 9.25 18.14 4.14
N PHE A 105 8.56 19.27 4.01
CA PHE A 105 7.30 19.35 3.26
C PHE A 105 7.50 19.05 1.76
N THR A 106 8.63 19.49 1.18
CA THR A 106 9.00 19.12 -0.18
C THR A 106 9.27 17.62 -0.31
N GLY A 107 9.95 17.03 0.68
CA GLY A 107 10.21 15.60 0.76
C GLY A 107 8.92 14.79 0.79
N TRP A 108 8.01 15.11 1.72
CA TRP A 108 6.70 14.46 1.84
C TRP A 108 5.86 14.62 0.57
N SER A 109 5.84 15.81 -0.03
CA SER A 109 5.12 16.06 -1.28
C SER A 109 5.61 15.18 -2.44
N LYS A 110 6.91 14.86 -2.50
CA LYS A 110 7.44 13.92 -3.51
C LYS A 110 6.93 12.50 -3.27
N LYS A 111 6.90 12.04 -2.02
CA LYS A 111 6.38 10.72 -1.64
C LYS A 111 4.90 10.57 -1.99
N LEU A 112 4.10 11.60 -1.72
CA LEU A 112 2.66 11.64 -2.06
C LEU A 112 2.38 11.43 -3.56
N ILE A 113 3.24 11.96 -4.43
CA ILE A 113 3.04 11.91 -5.89
C ILE A 113 3.42 10.54 -6.46
N ASN A 114 4.22 9.74 -5.73
CA ASN A 114 4.58 8.39 -6.13
C ASN A 114 3.52 7.39 -5.62
N PRO A 115 2.64 6.86 -6.50
CA PRO A 115 1.52 6.00 -6.07
C PRO A 115 1.98 4.68 -5.43
N ILE A 116 3.14 4.15 -5.85
CA ILE A 116 3.69 2.90 -5.32
C ILE A 116 4.21 3.13 -3.90
N GLU A 117 5.07 4.13 -3.72
CA GLU A 117 5.64 4.48 -2.41
C GLU A 117 4.53 4.88 -1.43
N MET A 118 3.53 5.63 -1.90
CA MET A 118 2.35 5.98 -1.11
C MET A 118 1.55 4.73 -0.69
N GLY A 119 1.35 3.77 -1.59
CA GLY A 119 0.69 2.49 -1.28
C GLY A 119 1.39 1.74 -0.15
N LYS A 120 2.73 1.65 -0.20
CA LYS A 120 3.55 1.03 0.85
C LYS A 120 3.41 1.76 2.19
N ILE A 121 3.51 3.08 2.17
CA ILE A 121 3.33 3.93 3.36
C ILE A 121 1.95 3.67 3.99
N VAL A 122 0.88 3.71 3.20
CA VAL A 122 -0.49 3.46 3.69
C VAL A 122 -0.61 2.08 4.31
N ALA A 123 -0.08 1.05 3.65
CA ALA A 123 -0.14 -0.33 4.15
C ALA A 123 0.55 -0.46 5.52
N ILE A 124 1.79 0.04 5.64
CA ILE A 124 2.56 0.04 6.90
C ILE A 124 1.83 0.84 7.98
N ALA A 125 1.36 2.04 7.63
CA ALA A 125 0.62 2.93 8.51
C ALA A 125 -0.63 2.26 9.09
N LEU A 126 -1.45 1.63 8.24
CA LEU A 126 -2.68 0.95 8.66
C LEU A 126 -2.41 -0.34 9.43
N ASN A 127 -1.31 -1.04 9.15
CA ASN A 127 -0.97 -2.27 9.87
C ASN A 127 -0.39 -1.98 11.26
N LYS A 128 0.53 -1.02 11.36
CA LYS A 128 1.33 -0.79 12.58
C LYS A 128 0.85 0.39 13.43
N TYR A 129 0.37 1.46 12.77
CA TYR A 129 0.09 2.74 13.42
C TYR A 129 -1.39 3.14 13.40
N LYS A 130 -2.30 2.28 12.92
CA LYS A 130 -3.73 2.60 12.79
C LYS A 130 -4.35 3.19 14.05
N GLY A 131 -4.10 2.59 15.22
CA GLY A 131 -4.67 3.08 16.48
C GLY A 131 -4.17 4.49 16.87
N GLN A 132 -2.91 4.80 16.56
CA GLN A 132 -2.35 6.14 16.75
C GLN A 132 -3.00 7.12 15.78
N LEU A 133 -3.01 6.79 14.48
CA LEU A 133 -3.59 7.64 13.42
C LEU A 133 -5.08 7.94 13.64
N GLU A 134 -5.88 6.95 14.02
CA GLU A 134 -7.30 7.13 14.37
C GLU A 134 -7.46 8.02 15.62
N GLY A 135 -6.60 7.80 16.62
CA GLY A 135 -6.57 8.59 17.85
C GLY A 135 -6.23 10.05 17.61
N ASP A 136 -5.20 10.32 16.81
CA ASP A 136 -4.76 11.68 16.50
C ASP A 136 -5.74 12.40 15.57
N ALA A 137 -6.31 11.71 14.57
CA ALA A 137 -7.38 12.28 13.73
C ALA A 137 -8.60 12.67 14.57
N THR A 138 -9.04 11.81 15.49
CA THR A 138 -10.17 12.10 16.39
C THR A 138 -9.83 13.24 17.35
N GLY A 139 -8.64 13.20 17.96
CA GLY A 139 -8.17 14.24 18.88
C GLY A 139 -8.06 15.61 18.21
N PHE A 140 -7.58 15.66 16.97
CA PHE A 140 -7.54 16.87 16.14
C PHE A 140 -8.93 17.51 16.01
N VAL A 141 -9.95 16.73 15.64
CA VAL A 141 -11.32 17.22 15.46
C VAL A 141 -11.91 17.70 16.79
N ASP A 142 -11.70 16.95 17.87
CA ASP A 142 -12.22 17.30 19.19
C ASP A 142 -11.58 18.59 19.72
N ASP A 143 -10.26 18.72 19.64
CA ASP A 143 -9.56 19.91 20.12
C ASP A 143 -9.89 21.14 19.26
N TRP A 144 -10.07 20.98 17.94
CA TRP A 144 -10.52 22.06 17.05
C TRP A 144 -11.89 22.60 17.48
N LYS A 145 -12.86 21.72 17.71
CA LYS A 145 -14.22 22.10 18.14
C LYS A 145 -14.24 22.78 19.51
N ASN A 146 -13.29 22.44 20.37
CA ASN A 146 -13.15 23.01 21.70
C ASN A 146 -12.30 24.30 21.72
N GLY A 147 -11.86 24.80 20.55
CA GLY A 147 -11.07 26.03 20.43
C GLY A 147 -9.61 25.88 20.91
N LYS A 148 -9.13 24.65 21.04
CA LYS A 148 -7.74 24.32 21.39
C LYS A 148 -6.91 24.17 20.12
N PHE A 149 -6.70 25.27 19.41
CA PHE A 149 -6.16 25.24 18.05
C PHE A 149 -4.73 24.73 17.98
N GLU A 150 -3.88 25.05 18.96
CA GLU A 150 -2.49 24.57 18.97
C GLU A 150 -2.43 23.06 19.22
N GLU A 151 -3.19 22.54 20.19
CA GLU A 151 -3.28 21.10 20.46
C GLU A 151 -3.89 20.34 19.28
N SER A 152 -4.91 20.92 18.65
CA SER A 152 -5.50 20.40 17.41
C SER A 152 -4.45 20.32 16.29
N GLY A 153 -3.66 21.39 16.11
CA GLY A 153 -2.54 21.43 15.20
C GLY A 153 -1.54 20.32 15.48
N LEU A 154 -1.11 20.18 16.74
CA LEU A 154 -0.17 19.15 17.19
C LEU A 154 -0.63 17.74 16.79
N LYS A 155 -1.92 17.44 17.01
CA LYS A 155 -2.50 16.15 16.64
C LYS A 155 -2.53 15.91 15.14
N LEU A 156 -2.92 16.91 14.34
CA LEU A 156 -2.90 16.74 12.89
C LEU A 156 -1.48 16.68 12.34
N GLY A 157 -0.53 17.38 12.96
CA GLY A 157 0.88 17.38 12.60
C GLY A 157 1.56 16.03 12.85
N ASP A 158 1.16 15.27 13.88
CA ASP A 158 1.74 13.94 14.15
C ASP A 158 1.43 12.93 13.03
N ILE A 159 0.27 13.07 12.34
CA ILE A 159 -0.13 12.17 11.26
C ILE A 159 0.92 12.08 10.14
N PRO A 160 1.35 13.17 9.49
CA PRO A 160 2.39 13.09 8.47
C PRO A 160 3.75 12.64 9.01
N HIS A 161 4.09 12.94 10.27
CA HIS A 161 5.31 12.40 10.89
C HIS A 161 5.25 10.87 10.94
N VAL A 162 4.12 10.30 11.39
CA VAL A 162 3.89 8.86 11.38
C VAL A 162 3.94 8.30 9.96
N LEU A 163 3.24 8.93 9.01
CA LEU A 163 3.14 8.45 7.63
C LEU A 163 4.47 8.51 6.87
N PHE A 164 5.25 9.57 7.01
CA PHE A 164 6.37 9.83 6.11
C PHE A 164 7.75 9.65 6.75
N ASP A 165 7.84 9.67 8.07
CA ASP A 165 9.11 9.51 8.78
C ASP A 165 9.15 8.16 9.48
N LEU A 166 8.18 7.85 10.36
CA LEU A 166 8.16 6.56 11.06
C LEU A 166 7.98 5.39 10.09
N CYS A 167 7.03 5.49 9.15
CA CYS A 167 6.87 4.45 8.13
C CYS A 167 8.08 4.39 7.18
N ALA A 168 8.82 5.48 6.98
CA ALA A 168 10.02 5.45 6.13
C ALA A 168 11.19 4.73 6.80
N ILE A 169 11.35 4.88 8.12
CA ILE A 169 12.30 4.07 8.91
C ILE A 169 11.93 2.59 8.81
N ASP A 170 10.63 2.28 8.88
CA ASP A 170 10.16 0.90 8.73
C ASP A 170 10.35 0.38 7.28
N MET A 171 10.20 1.23 6.26
CA MET A 171 10.53 0.87 4.87
C MET A 171 12.03 0.63 4.66
N GLU A 172 12.90 1.36 5.38
CA GLU A 172 14.35 1.15 5.34
C GLU A 172 14.75 -0.17 6.01
N SER A 173 13.97 -0.65 6.99
CA SER A 173 14.10 -2.02 7.52
C SER A 173 13.57 -3.11 6.58
N LEU A 174 12.83 -2.73 5.54
CA LEU A 174 12.29 -3.61 4.49
C LEU A 174 13.03 -3.41 3.16
N SER A 175 14.27 -2.89 3.16
CA SER A 175 15.03 -2.70 1.94
C SER A 175 15.45 -4.07 1.36
N VAL A 176 14.51 -4.74 0.69
CA VAL A 176 14.78 -5.94 -0.08
C VAL A 176 15.78 -5.56 -1.15
N THR A 177 16.98 -6.11 -1.03
CA THR A 177 18.07 -5.88 -1.97
C THR A 177 17.95 -6.83 -3.16
N PRO A 178 18.64 -6.57 -4.28
CA PRO A 178 18.73 -7.57 -5.36
C PRO A 178 19.24 -8.94 -4.90
N PHE A 179 20.02 -8.99 -3.82
CA PHE A 179 20.50 -10.24 -3.21
C PHE A 179 19.36 -11.02 -2.55
N ASP A 180 18.43 -10.33 -1.90
CA ASP A 180 17.24 -10.92 -1.28
C ASP A 180 16.26 -11.45 -2.33
N VAL A 181 16.10 -10.74 -3.44
CA VAL A 181 15.35 -11.22 -4.62
C VAL A 181 16.01 -12.48 -5.19
N GLY A 182 17.34 -12.54 -5.23
CA GLY A 182 18.09 -13.73 -5.61
C GLY A 182 17.74 -14.95 -4.75
N TYR A 183 17.75 -14.82 -3.42
CA TYR A 183 17.35 -15.90 -2.52
C TYR A 183 15.89 -16.32 -2.69
N PHE A 184 14.99 -15.36 -2.86
CA PHE A 184 13.60 -15.65 -3.19
C PHE A 184 13.51 -16.49 -4.48
N LEU A 185 14.23 -16.11 -5.53
CA LEU A 185 14.23 -16.83 -6.80
C LEU A 185 14.89 -18.21 -6.70
N ASP A 186 15.92 -18.40 -5.87
CA ASP A 186 16.48 -19.72 -5.57
C ASP A 186 15.40 -20.67 -5.04
N GLY A 187 14.66 -20.23 -4.02
CA GLY A 187 13.57 -21.00 -3.43
C GLY A 187 12.42 -21.24 -4.41
N PHE A 188 11.98 -20.18 -5.09
CA PHE A 188 10.89 -20.22 -6.05
C PHE A 188 11.19 -21.18 -7.20
N LEU A 189 12.33 -21.03 -7.87
CA LEU A 189 12.72 -21.88 -8.99
C LEU A 189 12.98 -23.31 -8.54
N SER A 190 13.52 -23.52 -7.34
CA SER A 190 13.71 -24.87 -6.81
C SER A 190 12.40 -25.65 -6.71
N LYS A 191 11.33 -25.01 -6.21
CA LYS A 191 10.00 -25.66 -6.13
C LYS A 191 9.26 -25.65 -7.46
N ALA A 192 9.37 -24.59 -8.25
CA ALA A 192 8.71 -24.52 -9.55
C ALA A 192 9.25 -25.56 -10.52
N LEU A 193 10.58 -25.72 -10.58
CA LEU A 193 11.25 -26.67 -11.48
C LEU A 193 11.43 -28.07 -10.86
N GLN A 194 11.15 -28.23 -9.56
CA GLN A 194 11.43 -29.45 -8.80
C GLN A 194 12.91 -29.87 -8.91
N SER A 195 13.80 -28.89 -8.86
CA SER A 195 15.26 -29.02 -8.94
C SER A 195 15.92 -28.26 -7.79
N ASP A 196 17.20 -28.50 -7.51
CA ASP A 196 17.96 -27.72 -6.52
C ASP A 196 18.60 -26.53 -7.25
N ILE A 197 17.97 -25.36 -7.15
CA ILE A 197 18.42 -24.12 -7.79
C ILE A 197 18.99 -23.21 -6.71
N GLN A 198 20.23 -22.78 -6.91
CA GLN A 198 20.96 -21.89 -6.00
C GLN A 198 21.82 -20.92 -6.80
N GLY A 199 22.11 -19.75 -6.23
CA GLY A 199 23.05 -18.81 -6.81
C GLY A 199 22.46 -17.89 -7.87
N VAL A 200 21.12 -17.74 -7.93
CA VAL A 200 20.43 -16.87 -8.90
C VAL A 200 20.93 -15.42 -8.80
N GLU A 201 21.29 -14.95 -7.61
CA GLU A 201 21.79 -13.57 -7.38
C GLU A 201 23.03 -13.23 -8.23
N SER A 202 23.82 -14.24 -8.60
CA SER A 202 25.05 -14.05 -9.38
C SER A 202 24.82 -13.72 -10.85
N CYS A 203 23.61 -14.01 -11.35
CA CYS A 203 23.21 -13.87 -12.75
C CYS A 203 21.87 -13.13 -12.92
N LEU A 204 21.31 -12.60 -11.84
CA LEU A 204 20.06 -11.85 -11.83
C LEU A 204 20.23 -10.48 -12.48
N THR A 205 19.42 -10.20 -13.49
CA THR A 205 19.21 -8.87 -14.06
C THR A 205 17.83 -8.37 -13.68
N ASP A 206 17.63 -7.06 -13.60
CA ASP A 206 16.29 -6.48 -13.48
C ASP A 206 15.49 -7.01 -12.25
N ALA A 207 16.14 -7.04 -11.08
CA ALA A 207 15.55 -7.53 -9.83
C ALA A 207 14.37 -6.68 -9.33
N ASP A 208 14.31 -5.40 -9.72
CA ASP A 208 13.29 -4.45 -9.28
C ASP A 208 11.89 -4.83 -9.77
N ASP A 209 11.75 -5.29 -11.02
CA ASP A 209 10.45 -5.69 -11.59
C ASP A 209 9.91 -6.96 -10.89
N VAL A 210 10.79 -7.90 -10.60
CA VAL A 210 10.44 -9.12 -9.84
C VAL A 210 10.04 -8.76 -8.41
N LEU A 211 10.75 -7.82 -7.77
CA LEU A 211 10.41 -7.34 -6.44
C LEU A 211 9.02 -6.69 -6.41
N GLU A 212 8.70 -5.84 -7.39
CA GLU A 212 7.38 -5.21 -7.50
C GLU A 212 6.26 -6.27 -7.58
N ASP A 213 6.46 -7.32 -8.39
CA ASP A 213 5.51 -8.43 -8.50
C ASP A 213 5.34 -9.18 -7.16
N ILE A 214 6.43 -9.44 -6.44
CA ILE A 214 6.38 -10.14 -5.14
C ILE A 214 5.66 -9.30 -4.10
N GLU A 215 5.96 -8.02 -3.98
CA GLU A 215 5.30 -7.11 -3.04
C GLU A 215 3.81 -6.96 -3.33
N LYS A 216 3.44 -6.92 -4.61
CA LYS A 216 2.05 -6.99 -5.03
C LYS A 216 1.39 -8.28 -4.55
N PHE A 217 2.06 -9.42 -4.75
CA PHE A 217 1.59 -10.74 -4.32
C PHE A 217 1.34 -10.81 -2.81
N VAL A 218 2.26 -10.25 -2.02
CA VAL A 218 2.11 -10.13 -0.56
C VAL A 218 0.85 -9.36 -0.22
N THR A 219 0.71 -8.17 -0.79
CA THR A 219 -0.44 -7.27 -0.54
C THR A 219 -1.78 -7.96 -0.87
N ASP A 220 -1.86 -8.66 -2.00
CA ASP A 220 -3.09 -9.32 -2.44
C ASP A 220 -3.48 -10.48 -1.52
N ILE A 221 -2.52 -11.28 -1.05
CA ILE A 221 -2.81 -12.38 -0.10
C ILE A 221 -3.20 -11.85 1.27
N GLU A 222 -2.61 -10.75 1.73
CA GLU A 222 -3.00 -10.11 3.00
C GLU A 222 -4.46 -9.62 2.98
N GLY A 223 -4.94 -9.18 1.82
CA GLY A 223 -6.35 -8.85 1.59
C GLY A 223 -7.28 -10.05 1.68
N GLY A 224 -6.74 -11.27 1.57
CA GLY A 224 -7.45 -12.53 1.70
C GLY A 224 -7.07 -13.53 0.60
N PHE A 225 -7.32 -14.81 0.85
CA PHE A 225 -7.04 -15.85 -0.15
C PHE A 225 -8.05 -15.77 -1.32
N ASP A 226 -7.60 -15.26 -2.46
CA ASP A 226 -8.30 -15.31 -3.74
C ASP A 226 -7.44 -16.01 -4.80
N LEU A 227 -7.84 -17.22 -5.19
CA LEU A 227 -7.08 -18.03 -6.15
C LEU A 227 -7.01 -17.39 -7.55
N LEU A 228 -8.02 -16.60 -7.97
CA LEU A 228 -7.98 -15.97 -9.29
C LEU A 228 -6.95 -14.84 -9.32
N ASN A 229 -6.90 -14.00 -8.27
CA ASN A 229 -5.88 -12.97 -8.15
C ASN A 229 -4.48 -13.60 -8.12
N ILE A 230 -4.28 -14.63 -7.29
CA ILE A 230 -3.03 -15.41 -7.23
C ILE A 230 -2.59 -15.89 -8.63
N ILE A 231 -3.51 -16.43 -9.44
CA ILE A 231 -3.19 -16.87 -10.81
C ILE A 231 -2.81 -15.70 -11.72
N THR A 232 -3.49 -14.56 -11.59
CA THR A 232 -3.18 -13.34 -12.34
C THR A 232 -1.81 -12.79 -11.97
N ASP A 233 -1.48 -12.75 -10.68
CA ASP A 233 -0.21 -12.24 -10.18
C ASP A 233 0.95 -13.16 -10.53
N LEU A 234 0.74 -14.48 -10.47
CA LEU A 234 1.69 -15.47 -11.00
C LEU A 234 1.94 -15.25 -12.49
N GLY A 235 0.91 -14.84 -13.24
CA GLY A 235 1.03 -14.50 -14.65
C GLY A 235 2.02 -13.36 -14.91
N ALA A 236 1.98 -12.30 -14.09
CA ALA A 236 2.96 -11.20 -14.17
C ALA A 236 4.37 -11.70 -13.82
N LEU A 237 4.50 -12.42 -12.70
CA LEU A 237 5.77 -12.98 -12.25
C LEU A 237 6.42 -13.90 -13.30
N PHE A 238 5.63 -14.71 -14.01
CA PHE A 238 6.13 -15.58 -15.09
C PHE A 238 6.64 -14.81 -16.31
N THR A 239 6.27 -13.55 -16.49
CA THR A 239 6.78 -12.72 -17.58
C THR A 239 8.11 -12.06 -17.23
N HIS A 240 8.29 -11.64 -15.97
CA HIS A 240 9.51 -10.97 -15.53
C HIS A 240 10.64 -11.96 -15.19
N ILE A 241 10.34 -13.06 -14.49
CA ILE A 241 11.39 -14.03 -14.07
C ILE A 241 12.27 -14.51 -15.24
N PRO A 242 11.76 -14.98 -16.38
CA PRO A 242 12.61 -15.45 -17.48
C PRO A 242 13.55 -14.38 -18.01
N THR A 243 13.11 -13.11 -18.01
CA THR A 243 13.94 -11.98 -18.43
C THR A 243 15.05 -11.70 -17.42
N SER A 244 14.71 -11.78 -16.12
CA SER A 244 15.62 -11.52 -15.01
C SER A 244 16.67 -12.60 -14.81
N VAL A 245 16.39 -13.85 -15.15
CA VAL A 245 17.34 -14.97 -15.01
C VAL A 245 17.96 -15.43 -16.32
N ARG A 246 17.80 -14.66 -17.41
CA ARG A 246 18.25 -15.08 -18.76
C ARG A 246 19.75 -15.37 -18.83
N ASP A 247 20.53 -14.68 -18.01
CA ASP A 247 21.99 -14.79 -17.99
C ASP A 247 22.47 -15.95 -17.09
N CYS A 248 21.54 -16.65 -16.42
CA CYS A 248 21.80 -17.83 -15.62
C CYS A 248 21.92 -19.09 -16.50
N SER A 249 23.13 -19.40 -16.97
CA SER A 249 23.39 -20.45 -17.96
C SER A 249 22.94 -21.86 -17.55
N ASP A 250 22.87 -22.14 -16.26
CA ASP A 250 22.65 -23.50 -15.76
C ASP A 250 21.18 -23.93 -15.79
N PHE A 251 20.25 -22.98 -15.75
CA PHE A 251 18.81 -23.25 -15.67
C PHE A 251 17.93 -22.30 -16.49
N GLY A 252 18.48 -21.23 -17.10
CA GLY A 252 17.70 -20.22 -17.83
C GLY A 252 16.80 -20.81 -18.92
N GLU A 253 17.30 -21.77 -19.72
CA GLU A 253 16.49 -22.45 -20.74
C GLU A 253 15.32 -23.26 -20.14
N GLU A 254 15.54 -23.88 -18.99
CA GLU A 254 14.50 -24.67 -18.31
C GLU A 254 13.44 -23.76 -17.70
N VAL A 255 13.86 -22.63 -17.10
CA VAL A 255 12.96 -21.59 -16.59
C VAL A 255 12.06 -21.06 -17.70
N GLU A 256 12.65 -20.61 -18.81
CA GLU A 256 11.90 -20.06 -19.95
C GLU A 256 10.87 -21.08 -20.47
N LYS A 257 11.27 -22.35 -20.57
CA LYS A 257 10.39 -23.42 -21.00
C LYS A 257 9.24 -23.69 -20.03
N VAL A 258 9.51 -23.84 -18.74
CA VAL A 258 8.48 -24.20 -17.74
C VAL A 258 7.51 -23.04 -17.54
N LEU A 259 8.03 -21.84 -17.25
CA LEU A 259 7.21 -20.66 -16.99
C LEU A 259 6.45 -20.23 -18.25
N GLY A 260 7.08 -20.30 -19.42
CA GLY A 260 6.40 -20.03 -20.70
C GLY A 260 5.25 -21.01 -20.99
N ASN A 261 5.36 -22.27 -20.58
CA ASN A 261 4.24 -23.23 -20.69
C ASN A 261 3.09 -22.88 -19.75
N TRP A 262 3.39 -22.47 -18.51
CA TRP A 262 2.37 -22.04 -17.56
C TRP A 262 1.70 -20.73 -17.99
N GLU A 263 2.47 -19.75 -18.45
CA GLU A 263 1.95 -18.49 -19.02
C GLU A 263 0.99 -18.77 -20.19
N ASN A 264 1.37 -19.66 -21.11
CA ASN A 264 0.49 -20.07 -22.20
C ASN A 264 -0.78 -20.80 -21.72
N THR A 265 -0.68 -21.54 -20.62
CA THR A 265 -1.83 -22.20 -19.98
C THR A 265 -2.80 -21.17 -19.39
N ILE A 266 -2.28 -20.09 -18.78
CA ILE A 266 -3.08 -19.00 -18.20
C ILE A 266 -3.90 -18.26 -19.27
N LYS A 267 -3.38 -18.16 -20.49
CA LYS A 267 -4.06 -17.52 -21.63
C LYS A 267 -5.28 -18.28 -22.14
N ASP A 268 -5.48 -19.56 -21.75
CA ASP A 268 -6.69 -20.32 -22.09
C ASP A 268 -7.72 -20.29 -20.94
N PRO A 269 -8.78 -19.48 -21.04
CA PRO A 269 -9.77 -19.34 -19.98
C PRO A 269 -10.53 -20.64 -19.67
N ILE A 270 -10.67 -21.56 -20.63
CA ILE A 270 -11.30 -22.86 -20.40
C ILE A 270 -10.40 -23.76 -19.57
N THR A 271 -9.09 -23.68 -19.78
CA THR A 271 -8.11 -24.46 -19.04
C THR A 271 -7.94 -23.90 -17.62
N ILE A 272 -7.88 -22.58 -17.45
CA ILE A 272 -7.86 -21.93 -16.13
C ILE A 272 -9.10 -22.28 -15.30
N ALA A 273 -10.30 -22.20 -15.86
CA ALA A 273 -11.51 -22.55 -15.13
C ALA A 273 -11.48 -24.00 -14.59
N LYS A 274 -10.88 -24.94 -15.34
CA LYS A 274 -10.71 -26.33 -14.89
C LYS A 274 -9.65 -26.43 -13.79
N ILE A 275 -8.52 -25.74 -13.94
CA ILE A 275 -7.45 -25.70 -12.94
C ILE A 275 -8.02 -25.18 -11.63
N VAL A 276 -8.64 -24.00 -11.63
CA VAL A 276 -9.26 -23.39 -10.45
C VAL A 276 -10.23 -24.35 -9.78
N TYR A 277 -11.14 -24.97 -10.54
CA TYR A 277 -12.10 -25.92 -10.00
C TYR A 277 -11.41 -27.12 -9.33
N ILE A 278 -10.47 -27.78 -10.02
CA ILE A 278 -9.77 -28.96 -9.49
C ILE A 278 -8.95 -28.57 -8.27
N SER A 279 -8.22 -27.47 -8.34
CA SER A 279 -7.38 -26.93 -7.28
C SER A 279 -8.17 -26.60 -6.03
N LEU A 280 -9.29 -25.89 -6.14
CA LEU A 280 -10.13 -25.60 -4.97
C LEU A 280 -10.79 -26.87 -4.40
N SER A 281 -11.13 -27.84 -5.25
CA SER A 281 -11.78 -29.08 -4.78
C SER A 281 -10.83 -30.06 -4.07
N LYS A 282 -9.53 -30.00 -4.34
CA LYS A 282 -8.55 -31.01 -3.87
C LYS A 282 -7.37 -30.45 -3.10
N TYR A 283 -6.98 -29.22 -3.40
CA TYR A 283 -5.74 -28.61 -2.94
C TYR A 283 -5.96 -27.25 -2.27
N ALA A 284 -7.21 -26.85 -1.96
CA ALA A 284 -7.50 -25.55 -1.36
C ALA A 284 -6.73 -25.31 -0.06
N ASP A 285 -6.69 -26.29 0.85
CA ASP A 285 -5.98 -26.14 2.13
C ASP A 285 -4.48 -25.95 1.91
N ARG A 286 -3.87 -26.74 1.01
CA ARG A 286 -2.45 -26.61 0.65
C ARG A 286 -2.16 -25.24 0.05
N LEU A 287 -2.92 -24.85 -0.99
CA LEU A 287 -2.75 -23.55 -1.65
C LEU A 287 -2.90 -22.38 -0.68
N LYS A 288 -3.85 -22.47 0.25
CA LYS A 288 -4.02 -21.45 1.29
C LYS A 288 -2.85 -21.45 2.27
N THR A 289 -2.42 -22.63 2.73
CA THR A 289 -1.27 -22.76 3.62
C THR A 289 -0.02 -22.19 2.97
N ASP A 290 0.29 -22.57 1.73
CA ASP A 290 1.46 -22.11 1.00
C ASP A 290 1.40 -20.60 0.76
N ALA A 291 0.26 -20.06 0.34
CA ALA A 291 0.06 -18.61 0.15
C ALA A 291 0.26 -17.82 1.45
N THR A 292 -0.37 -18.26 2.55
CA THR A 292 -0.19 -17.58 3.85
C THR A 292 1.20 -17.76 4.44
N GLY A 293 1.84 -18.91 4.17
CA GLY A 293 3.21 -19.19 4.57
C GLY A 293 4.18 -18.29 3.81
N PHE A 294 4.04 -18.15 2.49
CA PHE A 294 4.82 -17.23 1.67
C PHE A 294 4.87 -15.82 2.27
N VAL A 295 3.70 -15.26 2.63
CA VAL A 295 3.61 -13.93 3.27
C VAL A 295 4.29 -13.91 4.65
N SER A 296 4.08 -14.96 5.45
CA SER A 296 4.68 -15.07 6.77
C SER A 296 6.21 -15.08 6.71
N GLU A 297 6.78 -15.90 5.82
CA GLU A 297 8.23 -16.03 5.66
C GLU A 297 8.84 -14.80 4.99
N TRP A 298 8.12 -14.18 4.04
CA TRP A 298 8.55 -12.90 3.43
C TRP A 298 8.75 -11.82 4.48
N LYS A 299 7.78 -11.66 5.39
CA LYS A 299 7.85 -10.70 6.50
C LYS A 299 8.86 -11.06 7.57
N ALA A 300 9.22 -12.34 7.67
CA ALA A 300 10.28 -12.82 8.54
C ALA A 300 11.66 -12.70 7.88
N GLU A 301 11.73 -12.15 6.66
CA GLU A 301 12.95 -12.01 5.84
C GLU A 301 13.60 -13.36 5.48
N ASP A 302 12.86 -14.48 5.59
CA ASP A 302 13.27 -15.78 5.06
C ASP A 302 12.85 -15.87 3.59
N TYR A 303 13.51 -15.07 2.76
CA TYR A 303 13.18 -14.92 1.35
C TYR A 303 13.26 -16.23 0.57
N GLN A 304 14.24 -17.09 0.88
CA GLN A 304 14.34 -18.40 0.24
C GLN A 304 13.14 -19.29 0.58
N LYS A 305 12.77 -19.40 1.87
CA LYS A 305 11.59 -20.18 2.26
C LYS A 305 10.29 -19.61 1.70
N SER A 306 10.18 -18.28 1.68
CA SER A 306 9.08 -17.56 1.05
C SER A 306 8.98 -17.94 -0.44
N GLY A 307 10.10 -17.88 -1.16
CA GLY A 307 10.23 -18.33 -2.54
C GLY A 307 9.77 -19.77 -2.74
N GLU A 308 10.22 -20.70 -1.90
CA GLU A 308 9.79 -22.10 -1.99
C GLU A 308 8.26 -22.25 -1.90
N LEU A 309 7.64 -21.57 -0.94
CA LEU A 309 6.19 -21.67 -0.73
C LEU A 309 5.42 -21.11 -1.92
N LEU A 310 5.87 -19.98 -2.49
CA LEU A 310 5.25 -19.43 -3.69
C LEU A 310 5.54 -20.27 -4.94
N GLY A 311 6.73 -20.86 -5.07
CA GLY A 311 7.11 -21.73 -6.20
C GLY A 311 6.36 -23.07 -6.22
N ASP A 312 5.86 -23.55 -5.09
CA ASP A 312 5.05 -24.78 -5.03
C ASP A 312 3.61 -24.57 -5.54
N ILE A 313 3.06 -23.36 -5.38
CA ILE A 313 1.71 -23.01 -5.87
C ILE A 313 1.54 -23.31 -7.36
N PRO A 314 2.37 -22.80 -8.29
CA PRO A 314 2.19 -23.07 -9.71
C PRO A 314 2.40 -24.53 -10.08
N HIS A 315 3.26 -25.28 -9.37
CA HIS A 315 3.35 -26.73 -9.55
C HIS A 315 2.02 -27.43 -9.21
N VAL A 316 1.37 -27.04 -8.10
CA VAL A 316 0.04 -27.55 -7.74
C VAL A 316 -1.01 -27.19 -8.80
N LEU A 317 -0.99 -25.95 -9.28
CA LEU A 317 -1.98 -25.43 -10.22
C LEU A 317 -1.83 -26.00 -11.63
N PHE A 318 -0.61 -26.03 -12.16
CA PHE A 318 -0.37 -26.26 -13.59
C PHE A 318 0.14 -27.66 -13.91
N ASP A 319 0.72 -28.38 -12.93
CA ASP A 319 1.21 -29.73 -13.17
C ASP A 319 0.29 -30.78 -12.55
N LEU A 320 -0.07 -30.60 -11.27
CA LEU A 320 -0.88 -31.60 -10.54
C LEU A 320 -2.36 -31.55 -10.90
N ALA A 321 -2.92 -30.37 -11.16
CA ALA A 321 -4.35 -30.24 -11.50
C ALA A 321 -4.67 -30.80 -12.90
N PRO A 322 -3.89 -30.52 -13.97
CA PRO A 322 -4.19 -31.01 -15.31
C PRO A 322 -3.94 -32.52 -15.51
N ALA A 323 -3.01 -33.12 -14.76
CA ALA A 323 -2.67 -34.55 -14.86
C ALA A 323 -3.85 -35.50 -14.55
N LYS A 324 -4.95 -35.00 -13.98
CA LYS A 324 -6.16 -35.77 -13.69
C LYS A 324 -7.38 -35.13 -14.36
N SER A 325 -7.46 -35.26 -15.69
CA SER A 325 -8.60 -34.74 -16.46
C SER A 325 -9.95 -35.27 -15.94
N PRO A 326 -10.95 -34.39 -15.72
CA PRO A 326 -12.29 -34.81 -15.35
C PRO A 326 -12.94 -35.61 -16.48
N LYS A 327 -13.75 -36.63 -16.14
CA LYS A 327 -14.58 -37.34 -17.14
C LYS A 327 -15.41 -36.31 -17.93
N LYS A 328 -15.58 -36.51 -19.25
CA LYS A 328 -16.26 -35.60 -20.20
C LYS A 328 -17.60 -35.02 -19.70
N ASN A 329 -18.35 -35.78 -18.91
CA ASN A 329 -19.64 -35.35 -18.34
C ASN A 329 -19.49 -34.35 -17.19
N MET A 330 -18.42 -34.48 -16.40
CA MET A 330 -18.06 -33.56 -15.31
C MET A 330 -17.64 -32.20 -15.87
N LEU A 331 -16.90 -32.19 -16.98
CA LEU A 331 -16.50 -30.97 -17.68
C LEU A 331 -17.71 -30.12 -18.09
N LYS A 332 -18.78 -30.76 -18.61
CA LYS A 332 -20.02 -30.07 -18.97
C LYS A 332 -20.72 -29.45 -17.76
N SER A 333 -20.72 -30.14 -16.61
CA SER A 333 -21.30 -29.61 -15.36
C SER A 333 -20.50 -28.41 -14.85
N ILE A 334 -19.17 -28.50 -14.84
CA ILE A 334 -18.27 -27.42 -14.42
C ILE A 334 -18.46 -26.19 -15.31
N MET A 335 -18.50 -26.35 -16.64
CA MET A 335 -18.71 -25.21 -17.53
C MET A 335 -20.10 -24.58 -17.39
N SER A 336 -21.11 -25.37 -17.06
CA SER A 336 -22.46 -24.89 -16.72
C SER A 336 -22.46 -24.05 -15.44
N GLU A 337 -21.86 -24.56 -14.36
CA GLU A 337 -21.76 -23.87 -13.07
C GLU A 337 -20.89 -22.61 -13.15
N PHE A 338 -19.75 -22.69 -13.83
CA PHE A 338 -18.86 -21.54 -14.02
C PHE A 338 -19.56 -20.44 -14.83
N LYS A 339 -20.23 -20.80 -15.93
CA LYS A 339 -21.01 -19.84 -16.72
C LYS A 339 -22.18 -19.24 -15.93
N ALA A 340 -22.81 -20.01 -15.05
CA ALA A 340 -23.86 -19.51 -14.17
C ALA A 340 -23.34 -18.55 -13.08
N LYS A 341 -22.09 -18.76 -12.62
CA LYS A 341 -21.49 -17.97 -11.54
C LYS A 341 -20.74 -16.72 -12.03
N PHE A 342 -20.19 -16.75 -13.24
CA PHE A 342 -19.28 -15.72 -13.76
C PHE A 342 -19.64 -15.21 -15.17
N GLY A 343 -20.71 -15.71 -15.80
CA GLY A 343 -21.07 -15.40 -17.19
C GLY A 343 -22.05 -14.25 -17.39
N ASN A 344 -22.04 -13.23 -16.52
CA ASN A 344 -22.76 -11.97 -16.71
C ASN A 344 -21.79 -10.80 -16.79
#